data_AF-A0A538HEK4-F1
#
_entry.id   AF-A0A538HEK4-F1
#
_cell.length_a   1.000
_cell.length_b   1.000
_cell.length_c   1.000
_cell.angle_alpha   90.00
_cell.angle_beta   90.00
_cell.angle_gamma   90.00
#
_symmetry.space_group_name_H-M   'P 1'
#
loop_
_entity.id
_entity.type
_entity.pdbx_description
1 polymer ?
#
loop_
_entity_poly.entity_id
_entity_poly.type
_entity_poly.pdbx_seq_one_letter_code
_entity_poly.pdbx_strand_id
1 'polypeptide(L)'
;MAILPGPVKVDLIFPAEPHVHEPPWVPSAENLDAIDAHLWDWLLWLRAKEASGKRELVAAELEKLFVHLLRPLGVERVPSSVAEAVELYRPARDVLAASLGCVISPVLEAEVARALHEES
;
A
#
# COMPACT_ATOMS: atom_id res chain seq x y z
N MET A 1 25.11 -9.62 2.08
CA MET A 1 24.18 -10.75 2.32
C MET A 1 23.39 -10.44 3.57
N ALA A 2 22.06 -10.42 3.49
CA ALA A 2 21.16 -10.20 4.61
C ALA A 2 20.23 -11.42 4.74
N ILE A 3 20.01 -11.91 5.95
CA ILE A 3 19.05 -12.98 6.26
C ILE A 3 18.11 -12.42 7.30
N LEU A 4 16.81 -12.36 6.99
CA LEU A 4 15.79 -11.71 7.81
C LEU A 4 14.61 -12.68 8.01
N PRO A 5 14.22 -12.99 9.25
CA PRO A 5 13.04 -13.80 9.53
C PRO A 5 11.76 -12.95 9.52
N GLY A 6 10.67 -13.49 8.97
CA GLY A 6 9.36 -12.83 8.96
C GLY A 6 9.17 -11.79 7.83
N PRO A 7 8.03 -11.09 7.79
CA PRO A 7 7.71 -10.09 6.77
C PRO A 7 8.53 -8.82 6.99
N VAL A 8 9.75 -8.78 6.46
CA VAL A 8 10.67 -7.64 6.61
C VAL A 8 10.82 -6.90 5.29
N LYS A 9 10.44 -5.61 5.30
CA LYS A 9 10.74 -4.68 4.21
C LYS A 9 12.17 -4.15 4.36
N VAL A 10 12.94 -4.17 3.26
CA VAL A 10 14.30 -3.62 3.18
C VAL A 10 14.33 -2.54 2.11
N ASP A 11 14.51 -1.28 2.53
CA ASP A 11 14.66 -0.14 1.62
C ASP A 11 16.16 0.12 1.35
N LEU A 12 16.57 0.08 0.08
CA LEU A 12 17.92 0.49 -0.35
C LEU A 12 17.84 1.91 -0.91
N ILE A 13 18.52 2.85 -0.26
CA ILE A 13 18.49 4.27 -0.63
C ILE A 13 19.78 4.62 -1.37
N PHE A 14 19.65 5.14 -2.60
CA PHE A 14 20.76 5.59 -3.44
C PHE A 14 20.72 7.13 -3.58
N PRO A 15 21.47 7.90 -2.76
CA PRO A 15 21.34 9.36 -2.69
C PRO A 15 21.75 10.09 -3.97
N ALA A 16 22.49 9.44 -4.86
CA ALA A 16 22.99 10.00 -6.11
C ALA A 16 21.97 9.88 -7.26
N GLU A 17 20.87 9.16 -7.08
CA GLU A 17 19.85 8.96 -8.10
C GLU A 17 18.65 9.89 -7.83
N PRO A 18 18.32 10.83 -8.74
CA PRO A 18 17.16 11.69 -8.55
C PRO A 18 15.87 10.87 -8.62
N HIS A 19 15.07 10.92 -7.56
CA HIS A 19 13.74 10.32 -7.55
C HIS A 19 12.81 11.16 -8.45
N VAL A 20 12.39 10.61 -9.58
CA VAL A 20 11.41 11.25 -10.48
C VAL A 20 10.03 11.00 -9.91
N HIS A 21 9.21 12.05 -9.79
CA HIS A 21 7.82 11.88 -9.37
C HIS A 21 7.05 11.02 -10.38
N GLU A 22 6.65 9.83 -9.96
CA GLU A 22 5.82 8.96 -10.78
C GLU A 22 4.37 9.48 -10.85
N PRO A 23 3.73 9.44 -12.03
CA PRO A 23 2.31 9.78 -12.14
C PRO A 23 1.46 8.80 -11.31
N PRO A 24 0.22 9.16 -10.95
CA PRO A 24 -0.73 8.21 -10.37
C PRO A 24 -0.90 6.96 -11.23
N TRP A 25 -1.16 5.82 -10.59
CA TRP A 25 -1.42 4.57 -11.30
C TRP A 25 -2.67 4.70 -12.17
N VAL A 26 -2.64 4.05 -13.33
CA VAL A 26 -3.82 3.82 -14.17
C VAL A 26 -4.14 2.34 -14.10
N PRO A 27 -5.15 1.93 -13.31
CA PRO A 27 -5.41 0.51 -13.11
C PRO A 27 -5.88 -0.18 -14.39
N SER A 28 -5.37 -1.38 -14.62
CA SER A 28 -5.72 -2.27 -15.72
C SER A 28 -5.65 -3.72 -15.25
N ALA A 29 -6.18 -4.65 -16.04
CA ALA A 29 -6.11 -6.07 -15.71
C ALA A 29 -4.67 -6.58 -15.59
N GLU A 30 -3.73 -5.95 -16.31
CA GLU A 30 -2.32 -6.35 -16.39
C GLU A 30 -1.48 -5.86 -15.20
N ASN A 31 -1.92 -4.80 -14.51
CA ASN A 31 -1.15 -4.17 -13.44
C ASN A 31 -1.81 -4.21 -12.07
N LEU A 32 -3.02 -4.77 -11.95
CA LEU A 32 -3.75 -4.75 -10.68
C LEU A 32 -3.03 -5.56 -9.57
N ASP A 33 -2.37 -6.68 -9.92
CA ASP A 33 -1.50 -7.41 -8.98
C ASP A 33 -0.30 -6.58 -8.51
N ALA A 34 0.29 -5.77 -9.40
CA ALA A 34 1.40 -4.89 -9.05
C ALA A 34 0.95 -3.73 -8.16
N ILE A 35 -0.25 -3.20 -8.40
CA ILE A 35 -0.91 -2.20 -7.56
C ILE A 35 -1.19 -2.77 -6.17
N ASP A 36 -1.73 -4.00 -6.08
CA ASP A 36 -1.97 -4.70 -4.82
C ASP A 36 -0.66 -4.88 -4.04
N ALA A 37 0.38 -5.38 -4.69
CA ALA A 37 1.68 -5.54 -4.06
C ALA A 37 2.28 -4.22 -3.54
N HIS A 38 2.23 -3.17 -4.36
CA HIS A 38 2.76 -1.86 -3.98
C HIS A 38 1.99 -1.24 -2.81
N LEU A 39 0.66 -1.39 -2.79
CA LEU A 39 -0.16 -0.90 -1.70
C LEU A 39 0.17 -1.60 -0.37
N TRP A 40 0.24 -2.94 -0.36
CA TRP A 40 0.56 -3.69 0.86
C TRP A 40 1.95 -3.34 1.40
N ASP A 41 2.93 -3.18 0.51
CA ASP A 41 4.29 -2.72 0.86
C ASP A 41 4.29 -1.32 1.50
N TRP A 42 3.50 -0.38 0.95
CA TRP A 42 3.39 0.97 1.49
C TRP A 42 2.69 0.98 2.85
N LEU A 43 1.61 0.21 3.02
CA LEU A 43 0.88 0.10 4.29
C LEU A 43 1.72 -0.51 5.40
N LEU A 44 2.51 -1.54 5.09
CA LEU A 44 3.45 -2.15 6.05
C LEU A 44 4.50 -1.14 6.51
N TRP A 45 5.06 -0.36 5.58
CA TRP A 45 6.00 0.71 5.91
C TRP A 45 5.34 1.80 6.76
N LEU A 46 4.11 2.23 6.42
CA LEU A 46 3.37 3.24 7.17
C LEU A 46 3.08 2.78 8.60
N ARG A 47 2.70 1.52 8.79
CA ARG A 47 2.47 0.95 10.13
C ARG A 47 3.72 1.06 11.00
N ALA A 48 4.90 0.74 10.45
CA ALA A 48 6.15 0.89 11.18
C ALA A 48 6.46 2.36 11.53
N LYS A 49 6.09 3.33 10.67
CA LYS A 49 6.26 4.77 10.97
C LYS A 49 5.27 5.25 12.03
N GLU A 50 4.04 4.75 11.99
CA GLU A 50 3.01 5.02 13.00
C GLU A 50 3.45 4.52 14.38
N ALA A 51 3.93 3.28 14.47
CA ALA A 51 4.49 2.71 15.71
C ALA A 51 5.70 3.50 16.24
N SER A 52 6.47 4.11 15.33
CA SER A 52 7.60 4.99 15.68
C SER A 52 7.20 6.43 16.03
N GLY A 53 5.90 6.75 16.11
CA GLY A 53 5.40 8.07 16.48
C GLY A 53 5.51 9.15 15.40
N LYS A 54 5.80 8.80 14.14
CA LYS A 54 6.03 9.76 13.04
C LYS A 54 4.72 10.25 12.41
N ARG A 55 3.83 10.84 13.21
CA ARG A 55 2.44 11.16 12.81
C ARG A 55 2.30 12.07 11.59
N GLU A 56 3.11 13.13 11.51
CA GLU A 56 3.08 14.07 10.37
C GLU A 56 3.51 13.39 9.07
N LEU A 57 4.54 12.54 9.13
CA LEU A 57 4.97 11.74 7.99
C LEU A 57 3.86 10.77 7.56
N VAL A 58 3.23 10.07 8.50
CA VAL A 58 2.12 9.16 8.19
C VAL A 58 0.97 9.90 7.50
N ALA A 59 0.58 11.08 8.01
CA ALA A 59 -0.48 11.88 7.40
C ALA A 59 -0.14 12.29 5.95
N ALA A 60 1.07 12.84 5.73
CA ALA A 60 1.52 13.24 4.40
C ALA A 60 1.59 12.07 3.42
N GLU A 61 1.95 10.89 3.90
CA GLU A 61 2.05 9.68 3.07
C GLU A 61 0.68 9.04 2.80
N LEU A 62 -0.29 9.15 3.72
CA LEU A 62 -1.68 8.76 3.45
C LEU A 62 -2.32 9.65 2.37
N GLU A 63 -1.98 10.93 2.33
CA GLU A 63 -2.39 11.83 1.23
C GLU A 63 -1.80 11.37 -0.11
N LYS A 64 -0.52 11.00 -0.14
CA LYS A 64 0.12 10.45 -1.36
C LYS A 64 -0.49 9.12 -1.77
N LEU A 65 -0.66 8.20 -0.83
CA LEU A 65 -1.32 6.91 -1.05
C LEU A 65 -2.70 7.11 -1.67
N PHE A 66 -3.46 8.08 -1.16
CA PHE A 66 -4.76 8.44 -1.71
C PHE A 66 -4.66 8.92 -3.16
N VAL A 67 -3.80 9.91 -3.44
CA VAL A 67 -3.69 10.50 -4.78
C VAL A 67 -3.19 9.49 -5.81
N HIS A 68 -2.21 8.67 -5.46
CA HIS A 68 -1.49 7.82 -6.42
C HIS A 68 -2.10 6.42 -6.59
N LEU A 69 -2.79 5.90 -5.58
CA LEU A 69 -3.32 4.52 -5.58
C LEU A 69 -4.82 4.45 -5.32
N LEU A 70 -5.30 5.00 -4.20
CA LEU A 70 -6.71 4.78 -3.80
C LEU A 70 -7.70 5.51 -4.71
N ARG A 71 -7.41 6.76 -5.08
CA ARG A 71 -8.29 7.55 -5.94
C ARG A 71 -8.42 6.95 -7.35
N PRO A 72 -7.35 6.48 -8.01
CA PRO A 72 -7.48 5.71 -9.26
C PRO A 72 -8.34 4.45 -9.16
N LEU A 73 -8.43 3.83 -7.98
CA LEU A 73 -9.29 2.66 -7.71
C LEU A 73 -10.75 3.06 -7.42
N GLY A 74 -11.06 4.36 -7.34
CA GLY A 74 -12.41 4.86 -7.08
C GLY A 74 -12.69 5.23 -5.61
N VAL A 75 -11.69 5.25 -4.74
CA VAL A 75 -11.87 5.75 -3.37
C VAL A 75 -12.04 7.27 -3.39
N GLU A 76 -13.03 7.77 -2.65
CA GLU A 76 -13.44 9.18 -2.72
C GLU A 76 -12.78 10.11 -1.69
N ARG A 77 -12.15 9.53 -0.65
CA ARG A 77 -11.58 10.31 0.47
C ARG A 77 -10.23 9.80 0.94
N VAL A 78 -9.44 10.71 1.49
CA VAL A 78 -8.16 10.41 2.12
C VAL A 78 -8.40 9.60 3.40
N PRO A 79 -7.72 8.46 3.60
CA PRO A 79 -7.75 7.73 4.87
C PRO A 79 -7.05 8.52 5.98
N SER A 80 -7.63 8.51 7.17
CA SER A 80 -7.10 9.13 8.39
C SER A 80 -6.16 8.22 9.19
N SER A 81 -6.07 6.95 8.82
CA SER A 81 -5.20 5.95 9.45
C SER A 81 -4.83 4.82 8.49
N VAL A 82 -3.80 4.04 8.83
CA VAL A 82 -3.41 2.84 8.09
C VAL A 82 -4.56 1.81 8.06
N ALA A 83 -5.24 1.63 9.18
CA ALA A 83 -6.39 0.72 9.26
C ALA A 83 -7.52 1.15 8.33
N GLU A 84 -7.84 2.45 8.30
CA GLU A 84 -8.86 2.97 7.38
C GLU A 84 -8.45 2.85 5.91
N ALA A 85 -7.17 2.98 5.59
CA ALA A 85 -6.67 2.76 4.23
C ALA A 85 -6.92 1.31 3.76
N VAL A 86 -6.75 0.31 4.62
CA VAL A 86 -7.07 -1.10 4.33
C VAL A 86 -8.57 -1.26 4.05
N GLU A 87 -9.42 -0.70 4.92
CA GLU A 87 -10.88 -0.81 4.81
C GLU A 87 -11.44 -0.14 3.54
N LEU A 88 -10.83 0.96 3.09
CA LEU A 88 -11.20 1.61 1.83
C LEU A 88 -10.66 0.86 0.60
N TYR A 89 -9.46 0.29 0.71
CA TYR A 89 -8.78 -0.35 -0.41
C TYR A 89 -9.48 -1.64 -0.87
N ARG A 90 -9.78 -2.56 0.07
CA ARG A 90 -10.35 -3.88 -0.22
C ARG A 90 -11.58 -3.83 -1.15
N PRO A 91 -12.66 -3.10 -0.80
CA PRO A 91 -13.83 -3.06 -1.66
C PRO A 91 -13.55 -2.39 -3.01
N ALA A 92 -12.69 -1.36 -3.05
CA ALA A 92 -12.33 -0.68 -4.30
C ALA A 92 -11.56 -1.61 -5.25
N ARG A 93 -10.60 -2.38 -4.72
CA ARG A 93 -9.89 -3.42 -5.47
C ARG A 93 -10.85 -4.48 -5.99
N ASP A 94 -11.73 -5.00 -5.16
CA ASP A 94 -12.62 -6.11 -5.53
C ASP A 94 -13.62 -5.69 -6.62
N VAL A 95 -14.19 -4.48 -6.53
CA VAL A 95 -15.05 -3.91 -7.56
C VAL A 95 -14.30 -3.77 -8.88
N LEU A 96 -13.07 -3.24 -8.82
CA LEU A 96 -12.28 -3.03 -10.01
C LEU A 96 -11.84 -4.36 -10.64
N ALA A 97 -11.37 -5.32 -9.84
CA ALA A 97 -10.99 -6.65 -10.29
C ALA A 97 -12.16 -7.35 -11.00
N ALA A 98 -13.36 -7.27 -10.41
CA ALA A 98 -14.59 -7.78 -11.03
C ALA A 98 -14.91 -7.08 -12.36
N SER A 99 -14.75 -5.75 -12.44
CA SER A 99 -14.99 -5.00 -13.68
C SER A 99 -13.99 -5.30 -14.79
N LEU A 100 -12.76 -5.67 -14.42
CA LEU A 100 -11.67 -6.03 -15.33
C LEU A 100 -11.64 -7.54 -15.66
N GLY A 101 -12.44 -8.34 -14.97
CA GLY A 101 -12.48 -9.80 -15.13
C GLY A 101 -11.21 -10.50 -14.64
N CYS A 102 -10.47 -9.91 -13.70
CA CYS A 102 -9.27 -10.49 -13.12
C CYS A 102 -9.50 -10.96 -11.68
N VAL A 103 -8.62 -11.85 -11.21
CA VAL A 103 -8.63 -12.37 -9.84
C VAL A 103 -7.29 -12.04 -9.21
N ILE A 104 -7.31 -11.31 -8.10
CA ILE A 104 -6.13 -10.98 -7.30
C ILE A 104 -5.87 -12.12 -6.32
N SER A 105 -4.60 -12.52 -6.18
CA SER A 105 -4.22 -13.54 -5.20
C SER A 105 -4.41 -13.03 -3.76
N PRO A 106 -5.10 -13.77 -2.88
CA PRO A 106 -5.31 -13.36 -1.49
C PRO A 106 -4.08 -13.57 -0.58
N VAL A 107 -3.02 -14.19 -1.10
CA VAL A 107 -1.86 -14.63 -0.30
C VAL A 107 -1.14 -13.45 0.33
N LEU A 108 -0.83 -12.42 -0.46
CA LEU A 108 -0.07 -11.27 0.03
C LEU A 108 -0.86 -10.48 1.07
N GLU A 109 -2.14 -10.24 0.81
CA GLU A 109 -3.05 -9.62 1.77
C GLU A 109 -3.06 -10.41 3.09
N ALA A 110 -3.19 -11.74 3.05
CA ALA A 110 -3.24 -12.55 4.26
C ALA A 110 -1.92 -12.46 5.06
N GLU A 111 -0.77 -12.43 4.39
CA GLU A 111 0.54 -12.28 5.03
C GLU A 111 0.70 -10.91 5.70
N VAL A 112 0.30 -9.84 5.02
CA VAL A 112 0.47 -8.46 5.51
C VAL A 112 -0.58 -8.08 6.54
N ALA A 113 -1.85 -8.46 6.34
CA ALA A 113 -2.93 -8.19 7.30
C ALA A 113 -2.62 -8.76 8.68
N ARG A 114 -2.01 -9.95 8.74
CA ARG A 114 -1.55 -10.54 9.99
C ARG A 114 -0.51 -9.66 10.71
N ALA A 115 0.48 -9.15 9.97
CA ALA A 115 1.48 -8.22 10.53
C ALA A 115 0.87 -6.88 11.00
N LEU A 116 -0.19 -6.40 10.33
CA LEU A 116 -0.89 -5.18 10.75
C LEU A 116 -1.68 -5.36 12.07
N HIS A 117 -2.12 -6.58 12.38
CA HIS A 117 -2.90 -6.92 13.59
C HIS A 117 -2.06 -7.43 14.78
N GLU A 118 -0.90 -8.06 14.55
CA GLU A 118 -0.12 -8.76 15.59
C GLU A 118 0.63 -7.83 16.59
N GLU A 119 0.65 -6.50 16.41
CA GLU A 119 1.34 -5.53 17.29
C GLU A 119 0.40 -4.57 18.07
N SER A 120 -0.80 -5.03 18.47
CA SER A 120 -1.69 -4.29 19.39
C SER A 120 -1.56 -4.74 20.84
#